data_AF-A0A8T5B0T7-F1
#
_entry.id   AF-A0A8T5B0T7-F1
#
_cell.length_a   1.000
_cell.length_b   1.000
_cell.length_c   1.000
_cell.angle_alpha   90.00
_cell.angle_beta   90.00
_cell.angle_gamma   90.00
#
_symmetry.space_group_name_H-M   'P 1'
#
loop_
_entity.id
_entity.type
_entity.pdbx_description
1 polymer ?
#
loop_
_entity_poly.entity_id
_entity_poly.type
_entity_poly.pdbx_seq_one_letter_code
_entity_poly.pdbx_strand_id
1 'polypeptide(L)'
;MLDSIRVQQGSVALLDIIEGDLYVAENATIKAKGSQKITVSGVIQCDGDCRFDCSVSAASLKGRDGEIIIKGDLLIERSIEVDDGSLLVEGNLAAKDIEVDRELNIGKDLNADTVKVGGKLKIGGSTRAEDIDVGGALESSGDIKAKTIDVGGAAKINGSVTSSLLDVGGYFHGKGTVNVNRINVGGTF
;
A
#
# COMPACT_ATOMS: atom_id res chain seq x y z
N MET A 1 1.07 -31.06 3.77
CA MET A 1 -0.11 -30.19 3.64
C MET A 1 0.29 -28.94 4.40
N LEU A 2 0.41 -27.78 3.75
CA LEU A 2 0.63 -26.53 4.48
C LEU A 2 -0.71 -26.17 5.11
N ASP A 3 -0.72 -25.96 6.42
CA ASP A 3 -1.95 -25.75 7.18
C ASP A 3 -2.48 -24.34 6.89
N SER A 4 -3.67 -24.24 6.30
CA SER A 4 -4.35 -22.96 6.14
C SER A 4 -5.11 -22.59 7.41
N ILE A 5 -4.93 -21.38 7.91
CA ILE A 5 -5.72 -20.84 9.03
C ILE A 5 -6.86 -19.99 8.50
N ARG A 6 -8.06 -20.15 9.09
CA ARG A 6 -9.24 -19.34 8.75
C ARG A 6 -9.76 -18.59 9.97
N VAL A 7 -9.78 -17.26 9.90
CA VAL A 7 -10.38 -16.39 10.92
C VAL A 7 -11.81 -16.08 10.50
N GLN A 8 -12.76 -16.35 11.40
CA GLN A 8 -14.20 -16.24 11.11
C GLN A 8 -14.68 -14.79 11.12
N GLN A 9 -15.81 -14.55 10.46
CA GLN A 9 -16.43 -13.24 10.36
C GLN A 9 -16.64 -12.61 11.74
N GLY A 10 -16.29 -11.33 11.89
CA GLY A 10 -16.45 -10.57 13.13
C GLY A 10 -15.63 -11.07 14.32
N SER A 11 -14.77 -12.08 14.14
CA SER A 11 -14.03 -12.72 15.22
C SER A 11 -12.66 -12.08 15.45
N VAL A 12 -12.11 -12.29 16.65
CA VAL A 12 -10.75 -11.87 17.00
C VAL A 12 -9.86 -13.10 17.08
N ALA A 13 -8.77 -13.11 16.32
CA ALA A 13 -7.76 -14.17 16.36
C ALA A 13 -6.45 -13.65 16.97
N LEU A 14 -5.85 -14.47 17.85
CA LEU A 14 -4.51 -14.25 18.39
C LEU A 14 -3.53 -15.20 17.69
N LEU A 15 -2.67 -14.65 16.84
CA LEU A 15 -1.76 -15.39 15.97
C LEU A 15 -0.29 -14.95 16.20
N ASP A 16 0.67 -15.69 15.66
CA ASP A 16 2.09 -15.30 15.68
C ASP A 16 2.76 -15.72 14.37
N ILE A 17 3.09 -17.00 14.23
CA ILE A 17 3.63 -17.59 13.00
C ILE A 17 2.60 -18.53 12.39
N ILE A 18 2.40 -18.40 11.08
CA ILE A 18 1.52 -19.26 10.27
C ILE A 18 2.34 -19.88 9.15
N GLU A 19 2.45 -21.22 9.16
CA GLU A 19 3.04 -21.99 8.06
C GLU A 19 1.97 -22.35 7.03
N GLY A 20 1.83 -21.51 6.00
CA GLY A 20 0.80 -21.64 4.97
C GLY A 20 0.03 -20.34 4.77
N ASP A 21 -1.20 -20.47 4.32
CA ASP A 21 -2.07 -19.35 4.00
C ASP A 21 -2.94 -18.93 5.20
N LEU A 22 -3.29 -17.64 5.24
CA LEU A 22 -4.20 -17.07 6.22
C LEU A 22 -5.41 -16.48 5.51
N TYR A 23 -6.60 -17.00 5.81
CA TYR A 23 -7.87 -16.48 5.30
C TYR A 23 -8.55 -15.67 6.40
N VAL A 24 -8.94 -14.45 6.09
CA VAL A 24 -9.53 -13.48 7.00
C VAL A 24 -10.88 -13.05 6.44
N ALA A 25 -11.94 -13.45 7.12
CA ALA A 25 -13.30 -13.05 6.74
C ALA A 25 -13.63 -11.62 7.18
N GLU A 26 -14.73 -11.11 6.65
CA GLU A 26 -15.22 -9.76 6.89
C GLU A 26 -15.37 -9.45 8.39
N ASN A 27 -15.06 -8.22 8.76
CA ASN A 27 -15.05 -7.67 10.11
C ASN A 27 -14.15 -8.43 11.11
N ALA A 28 -13.26 -9.31 10.65
CA ALA A 28 -12.33 -10.01 11.53
C ALA A 28 -11.17 -9.10 11.98
N THR A 29 -10.68 -9.34 13.20
CA THR A 29 -9.50 -8.66 13.77
C THR A 29 -8.41 -9.66 14.12
N ILE A 30 -7.20 -9.42 13.61
CA ILE A 30 -6.01 -10.22 13.91
C ILE A 30 -5.13 -9.43 14.88
N LYS A 31 -4.74 -10.10 15.97
CA LYS A 31 -3.83 -9.61 16.99
C LYS A 31 -2.66 -10.57 17.12
N ALA A 32 -1.49 -10.03 17.43
CA ALA A 32 -0.33 -10.85 17.73
C ALA A 32 -0.40 -11.41 19.17
N LYS A 33 -0.03 -12.68 19.37
CA LYS A 33 -0.10 -13.40 20.68
C LYS A 33 0.86 -12.86 21.75
N GLY A 34 1.85 -12.06 21.37
CA GLY A 34 2.89 -11.57 22.27
C GLY A 34 4.04 -10.84 21.56
N SER A 35 4.19 -11.05 20.26
CA SER A 35 4.96 -10.21 19.34
C SER A 35 4.17 -8.94 18.98
N GLN A 36 4.83 -7.93 18.40
CA GLN A 36 4.13 -6.79 17.78
C GLN A 36 3.79 -7.08 16.29
N LYS A 37 3.98 -8.32 15.84
CA LYS A 37 3.99 -8.69 14.42
C LYS A 37 3.50 -10.14 14.22
N ILE A 38 2.69 -10.38 13.18
CA ILE A 38 2.46 -11.74 12.68
C ILE A 38 3.32 -12.04 11.44
N THR A 39 3.65 -13.30 11.23
CA THR A 39 4.38 -13.78 10.05
C THR A 39 3.64 -14.95 9.40
N VAL A 40 3.30 -14.81 8.13
CA VAL A 40 2.58 -15.81 7.32
C VAL A 40 3.52 -16.23 6.19
N SER A 41 3.89 -17.51 6.09
CA SER A 41 4.79 -17.95 5.02
C SER A 41 4.13 -17.96 3.62
N GLY A 42 2.80 -18.03 3.58
CA GLY A 42 2.00 -18.04 2.36
C GLY A 42 1.28 -16.72 2.09
N VAL A 43 0.09 -16.84 1.52
CA VAL A 43 -0.75 -15.72 1.10
C VAL A 43 -1.74 -15.37 2.21
N ILE A 44 -1.89 -14.08 2.50
CA ILE A 44 -3.01 -13.56 3.29
C ILE A 44 -4.14 -13.24 2.32
N GLN A 45 -5.33 -13.80 2.54
CA GLN A 45 -6.54 -13.51 1.77
C GLN A 45 -7.57 -12.86 2.69
N CYS A 46 -7.94 -11.61 2.39
CA CYS A 46 -8.96 -10.86 3.11
C CYS A 46 -10.20 -10.71 2.23
N ASP A 47 -11.36 -11.04 2.80
CA ASP A 47 -12.66 -10.91 2.15
C ASP A 47 -13.51 -9.93 2.97
N GLY A 48 -13.79 -8.76 2.42
CA GLY A 48 -14.42 -7.67 3.13
C GLY A 48 -13.49 -6.88 4.05
N ASP A 49 -14.08 -6.00 4.86
CA ASP A 49 -13.35 -5.17 5.81
C ASP A 49 -12.60 -6.04 6.82
N CYS A 50 -11.32 -5.79 7.07
CA CYS A 50 -10.60 -6.52 8.11
C CYS A 50 -9.47 -5.69 8.73
N ARG A 51 -9.03 -6.12 9.91
CA ARG A 51 -8.07 -5.34 10.69
C ARG A 51 -6.98 -6.21 11.28
N PHE A 52 -5.74 -5.74 11.13
CA PHE A 52 -4.56 -6.29 11.76
C PHE A 52 -4.06 -5.26 12.79
N ASP A 53 -4.29 -5.55 14.07
CA ASP A 53 -3.81 -4.78 15.22
C ASP A 53 -2.34 -5.13 15.53
N CYS A 54 -1.51 -5.21 14.49
CA CYS A 54 -0.08 -5.55 14.56
C CYS A 54 0.62 -5.25 13.23
N SER A 55 1.95 -5.36 13.21
CA SER A 55 2.70 -5.44 11.95
C SER A 55 2.49 -6.80 11.29
N VAL A 56 2.65 -6.87 9.97
CA VAL A 56 2.41 -8.09 9.19
C VAL A 56 3.58 -8.35 8.25
N SER A 57 3.98 -9.61 8.15
CA SER A 57 4.86 -10.09 7.09
C SER A 57 4.26 -11.29 6.40
N ALA A 58 4.22 -11.27 5.07
CA ALA A 58 3.73 -12.38 4.29
C ALA A 58 4.38 -12.49 2.91
N ALA A 59 4.20 -13.64 2.24
CA ALA A 59 4.66 -13.78 0.86
C ALA A 59 3.84 -12.90 -0.10
N SER A 60 2.53 -12.80 0.12
CA SER A 60 1.61 -11.95 -0.65
C SER A 60 0.37 -11.60 0.18
N LEU A 61 -0.30 -10.51 -0.19
CA LEU A 61 -1.58 -10.11 0.39
C LEU A 61 -2.59 -9.90 -0.75
N LYS A 62 -3.74 -10.56 -0.64
CA LYS A 62 -4.88 -10.40 -1.54
C LYS A 62 -6.08 -9.91 -0.73
N GLY A 63 -6.71 -8.85 -1.18
CA GLY A 63 -7.94 -8.29 -0.61
C GLY A 63 -9.03 -8.21 -1.66
N ARG A 64 -10.28 -8.39 -1.23
CA ARG A 64 -11.45 -8.15 -2.06
C ARG A 64 -12.55 -7.46 -1.25
N ASP A 65 -13.29 -6.56 -1.88
CA ASP A 65 -14.57 -6.03 -1.41
C ASP A 65 -14.54 -5.35 -0.02
N GLY A 66 -13.50 -4.58 0.32
CA GLY A 66 -13.45 -3.90 1.62
C GLY A 66 -12.20 -3.06 1.89
N GLU A 67 -12.11 -2.56 3.12
CA GLU A 67 -10.93 -1.88 3.66
C GLU A 67 -10.09 -2.82 4.53
N ILE A 68 -8.83 -3.01 4.15
CA ILE A 68 -7.84 -3.72 4.96
C ILE A 68 -7.04 -2.69 5.76
N ILE A 69 -7.08 -2.81 7.09
CA ILE A 69 -6.37 -1.90 7.99
C ILE A 69 -5.22 -2.62 8.69
N ILE A 70 -3.99 -2.17 8.45
CA ILE A 70 -2.78 -2.60 9.15
C ILE A 70 -2.33 -1.49 10.11
N LYS A 71 -2.41 -1.75 11.42
CA LYS A 71 -1.98 -0.79 12.45
C LYS A 71 -0.47 -0.70 12.62
N GLY A 72 0.29 -1.66 12.09
CA GLY A 72 1.74 -1.68 12.12
C GLY A 72 2.37 -1.46 10.74
N ASP A 73 3.58 -1.99 10.60
CA ASP A 73 4.29 -2.06 9.32
C ASP A 73 3.77 -3.27 8.51
N LEU A 74 3.71 -3.13 7.19
CA LEU A 74 3.35 -4.21 6.26
C LEU A 74 4.54 -4.52 5.35
N LEU A 75 5.08 -5.73 5.48
CA LEU A 75 6.17 -6.25 4.66
C LEU A 75 5.69 -7.44 3.83
N ILE A 76 5.65 -7.29 2.51
CA ILE A 76 5.21 -8.31 1.59
C ILE A 76 6.34 -8.67 0.63
N GLU A 77 6.66 -9.95 0.49
CA GLU A 77 7.83 -10.36 -0.31
C GLU A 77 7.62 -10.20 -1.82
N ARG A 78 6.37 -10.35 -2.27
CA ARG A 78 5.99 -10.31 -3.69
C ARG A 78 4.98 -9.19 -3.92
N SER A 79 3.70 -9.52 -3.92
CA SER A 79 2.64 -8.63 -4.38
C SER A 79 1.56 -8.38 -3.33
N ILE A 80 0.99 -7.18 -3.42
CA ILE A 80 -0.25 -6.75 -2.77
C ILE A 80 -1.25 -6.49 -3.88
N GLU A 81 -2.42 -7.11 -3.81
CA GLU A 81 -3.52 -6.97 -4.77
C GLU A 81 -4.80 -6.76 -3.97
N VAL A 82 -5.45 -5.60 -4.10
CA VAL A 82 -6.68 -5.28 -3.39
C VAL A 82 -7.74 -4.83 -4.40
N ASP A 83 -8.56 -5.81 -4.79
CA ASP A 83 -9.65 -5.65 -5.76
C ASP A 83 -10.86 -5.02 -5.08
N ASP A 84 -11.49 -4.04 -5.73
CA ASP A 84 -12.69 -3.36 -5.23
C ASP A 84 -12.55 -2.87 -3.76
N GLY A 85 -11.34 -2.53 -3.35
CA GLY A 85 -11.01 -2.29 -1.94
C GLY A 85 -9.96 -1.21 -1.72
N SER A 86 -9.70 -0.95 -0.44
CA SER A 86 -8.70 0.03 0.02
C SER A 86 -7.74 -0.62 1.01
N LEU A 87 -6.53 -0.09 1.09
CA LEU A 87 -5.50 -0.53 2.02
C LEU A 87 -4.97 0.65 2.83
N LEU A 88 -5.14 0.58 4.15
CA LEU A 88 -4.59 1.52 5.12
C LEU A 88 -3.46 0.84 5.90
N VAL A 89 -2.26 1.43 5.86
CA VAL A 89 -1.09 0.99 6.63
C VAL A 89 -0.60 2.15 7.46
N GLU A 90 -0.74 2.07 8.79
CA GLU A 90 -0.30 3.17 9.67
C GLU A 90 1.23 3.27 9.79
N GLY A 91 1.93 2.16 9.54
CA GLY A 91 3.38 2.07 9.53
C GLY A 91 4.00 2.28 8.14
N ASN A 92 5.13 1.61 7.94
CA ASN A 92 5.82 1.53 6.65
C ASN A 92 5.21 0.42 5.78
N LEU A 93 5.24 0.61 4.47
CA LEU A 93 4.85 -0.40 3.49
C LEU A 93 6.04 -0.78 2.61
N ALA A 94 6.33 -2.08 2.54
CA ALA A 94 7.31 -2.62 1.60
C ALA A 94 6.74 -3.81 0.84
N ALA A 95 6.79 -3.77 -0.49
CA ALA A 95 6.43 -4.87 -1.39
C ALA A 95 7.24 -4.78 -2.69
N LYS A 96 7.10 -5.71 -3.64
CA LYS A 96 7.61 -5.49 -5.00
C LYS A 96 6.54 -4.82 -5.85
N ASP A 97 5.37 -5.44 -5.91
CA ASP A 97 4.24 -4.98 -6.70
C ASP A 97 3.05 -4.65 -5.80
N ILE A 98 2.44 -3.49 -6.01
CA ILE A 98 1.27 -3.04 -5.27
C ILE A 98 0.20 -2.63 -6.27
N GLU A 99 -0.98 -3.23 -6.19
CA GLU A 99 -2.16 -2.90 -6.97
C GLU A 99 -3.36 -2.75 -6.04
N VAL A 100 -3.96 -1.56 -6.01
CA VAL A 100 -5.10 -1.23 -5.15
C VAL A 100 -6.12 -0.42 -5.95
N ASP A 101 -7.34 -0.92 -6.09
CA ASP A 101 -8.34 -0.29 -6.97
C ASP A 101 -8.78 1.10 -6.47
N ARG A 102 -9.06 1.25 -5.17
CA ARG A 102 -9.64 2.48 -4.63
C ARG A 102 -8.58 3.37 -3.99
N GLU A 103 -8.21 3.11 -2.74
CA GLU A 103 -7.31 3.99 -2.00
C GLU A 103 -6.21 3.22 -1.29
N LEU A 104 -4.98 3.74 -1.39
CA LEU A 104 -3.81 3.28 -0.64
C LEU A 104 -3.31 4.42 0.24
N ASN A 105 -3.37 4.23 1.56
CA ASN A 105 -2.93 5.22 2.54
C ASN A 105 -1.84 4.63 3.43
N ILE A 106 -0.68 5.26 3.42
CA ILE A 106 0.52 4.81 4.14
C ILE A 106 0.95 5.93 5.08
N GLY A 107 1.00 5.62 6.37
CA GLY A 107 1.31 6.60 7.43
C GLY A 107 2.77 7.04 7.44
N LYS A 108 3.68 6.17 6.98
CA LYS A 108 5.13 6.41 6.95
C LYS A 108 5.71 6.17 5.55
N ASP A 109 6.80 5.43 5.44
CA ASP A 109 7.56 5.28 4.21
C ASP A 109 7.00 4.16 3.33
N LEU A 110 7.12 4.35 2.01
CA LEU A 110 6.80 3.37 0.97
C LEU A 110 8.07 2.94 0.24
N ASN A 111 8.28 1.62 0.12
CA ASN A 111 9.30 1.03 -0.74
C ASN A 111 8.71 -0.05 -1.64
N ALA A 112 8.72 0.17 -2.95
CA ALA A 112 8.21 -0.78 -3.93
C ALA A 112 9.01 -0.76 -5.24
N ASP A 113 8.75 -1.72 -6.12
CA ASP A 113 9.18 -1.63 -7.52
C ASP A 113 8.06 -0.95 -8.32
N THR A 114 6.85 -1.52 -8.27
CA THR A 114 5.65 -1.03 -8.98
C THR A 114 4.54 -0.64 -8.00
N VAL A 115 3.92 0.52 -8.20
CA VAL A 115 2.75 0.97 -7.44
C VAL A 115 1.65 1.41 -8.40
N LYS A 116 0.51 0.73 -8.37
CA LYS A 116 -0.70 1.04 -9.14
C LYS A 116 -1.86 1.29 -8.21
N VAL A 117 -2.47 2.48 -8.31
CA VAL A 117 -3.62 2.84 -7.50
C VAL A 117 -4.71 3.48 -8.36
N GLY A 118 -5.89 2.89 -8.45
CA GLY A 118 -6.95 3.41 -9.31
C GLY A 118 -7.47 4.77 -8.87
N GLY A 119 -7.73 4.93 -7.56
CA GLY A 119 -8.25 6.19 -6.98
C GLY A 119 -7.16 7.08 -6.40
N LYS A 120 -6.79 6.86 -5.13
CA LYS A 120 -5.93 7.79 -4.37
C LYS A 120 -4.77 7.10 -3.66
N LEU A 121 -3.56 7.60 -3.89
CA LEU A 121 -2.36 7.25 -3.16
C LEU A 121 -1.98 8.37 -2.19
N LYS A 122 -1.96 8.07 -0.89
CA LYS A 122 -1.53 9.01 0.16
C LYS A 122 -0.37 8.43 0.96
N ILE A 123 0.70 9.22 1.10
CA ILE A 123 1.94 8.80 1.76
C ILE A 123 2.36 9.87 2.77
N GLY A 124 2.51 9.47 4.03
CA GLY A 124 2.93 10.34 5.14
C GLY A 124 4.45 10.52 5.23
N GLY A 125 5.23 9.55 4.76
CA GLY A 125 6.69 9.56 4.76
C GLY A 125 7.29 9.69 3.35
N SER A 126 8.48 9.13 3.20
CA SER A 126 9.23 9.13 1.94
C SER A 126 8.90 7.92 1.08
N THR A 127 9.05 8.06 -0.23
CA THR A 127 8.75 7.02 -1.22
C THR A 127 9.99 6.67 -2.02
N ARG A 128 10.27 5.38 -2.13
CA ARG A 128 11.15 4.81 -3.15
C ARG A 128 10.34 3.83 -4.00
N ALA A 129 10.28 4.09 -5.30
CA ALA A 129 9.64 3.21 -6.27
C ALA A 129 10.48 3.12 -7.56
N GLU A 130 10.21 2.16 -8.43
CA GLU A 130 10.60 2.30 -9.84
C GLU A 130 9.49 3.03 -10.60
N ASP A 131 8.28 2.49 -10.58
CA ASP A 131 7.15 3.03 -11.33
C ASP A 131 5.94 3.27 -10.41
N ILE A 132 5.36 4.48 -10.52
CA ILE A 132 4.15 4.88 -9.80
C ILE A 132 3.09 5.29 -10.83
N ASP A 133 1.94 4.62 -10.81
CA ASP A 133 0.78 4.90 -11.66
C ASP A 133 -0.45 5.10 -10.76
N VAL A 134 -1.06 6.28 -10.83
CA VAL A 134 -2.22 6.64 -10.01
C VAL A 134 -3.32 7.24 -10.89
N GLY A 135 -4.47 6.58 -10.97
CA GLY A 135 -5.57 7.05 -11.81
C GLY A 135 -6.15 8.40 -11.35
N GLY A 136 -6.34 8.57 -10.04
CA GLY A 136 -6.92 9.79 -9.47
C GLY A 136 -5.88 10.76 -8.90
N ALA A 137 -5.47 10.58 -7.64
CA ALA A 137 -4.66 11.57 -6.94
C ALA A 137 -3.49 10.98 -6.15
N LEU A 138 -2.32 11.61 -6.27
CA LEU A 138 -1.13 11.34 -5.48
C LEU A 138 -0.92 12.48 -4.46
N GLU A 139 -0.88 12.14 -3.18
CA GLU A 139 -0.52 13.06 -2.09
C GLU A 139 0.66 12.50 -1.29
N SER A 140 1.79 13.21 -1.30
CA SER A 140 2.95 12.83 -0.49
C SER A 140 3.42 13.97 0.41
N SER A 141 3.64 13.65 1.69
CA SER A 141 4.24 14.56 2.64
C SER A 141 5.77 14.57 2.59
N GLY A 142 6.39 13.42 2.30
CA GLY A 142 7.84 13.28 2.21
C GLY A 142 8.37 13.28 0.77
N ASP A 143 9.65 12.94 0.64
CA ASP A 143 10.35 12.91 -0.64
C ASP A 143 9.87 11.74 -1.50
N ILE A 144 9.78 11.93 -2.82
CA ILE A 144 9.53 10.86 -3.78
C ILE A 144 10.77 10.67 -4.64
N LYS A 145 11.28 9.43 -4.67
CA LYS A 145 12.26 8.97 -5.64
C LYS A 145 11.68 7.81 -6.44
N ALA A 146 11.35 8.07 -7.70
CA ALA A 146 10.80 7.07 -8.61
C ALA A 146 11.38 7.24 -10.01
N LYS A 147 11.50 6.20 -10.82
CA LYS A 147 11.93 6.32 -12.21
C LYS A 147 10.83 6.97 -13.06
N THR A 148 9.59 6.52 -12.90
CA THR A 148 8.41 7.12 -13.54
C THR A 148 7.31 7.41 -12.52
N ILE A 149 6.59 8.51 -12.74
CA ILE A 149 5.41 8.91 -11.97
C ILE A 149 4.36 9.33 -13.00
N ASP A 150 3.28 8.57 -13.11
CA ASP A 150 2.10 8.86 -13.92
C ASP A 150 0.90 9.06 -13.01
N VAL A 151 0.23 10.21 -13.12
CA VAL A 151 -0.95 10.55 -12.32
C VAL A 151 -2.04 11.12 -13.22
N GLY A 152 -3.14 10.38 -13.38
CA GLY A 152 -4.24 10.79 -14.27
C GLY A 152 -4.90 12.11 -13.85
N GLY A 153 -5.09 12.33 -12.55
CA GLY A 153 -5.71 13.54 -12.02
C GLY A 153 -4.70 14.54 -11.45
N ALA A 154 -4.42 14.45 -10.15
CA ALA A 154 -3.66 15.49 -9.44
C ALA A 154 -2.56 14.94 -8.55
N ALA A 155 -1.39 15.55 -8.61
CA ALA A 155 -0.22 15.22 -7.79
C ALA A 155 0.17 16.39 -6.89
N LYS A 156 0.14 16.19 -5.57
CA LYS A 156 0.56 17.17 -4.55
C LYS A 156 1.67 16.58 -3.72
N ILE A 157 2.86 17.15 -3.81
CA ILE A 157 4.06 16.63 -3.15
C ILE A 157 4.70 17.75 -2.33
N ASN A 158 4.69 17.59 -1.00
CA ASN A 158 5.28 18.58 -0.10
C ASN A 158 6.81 18.43 0.00
N GLY A 159 7.32 17.20 -0.12
CA GLY A 159 8.77 16.91 -0.18
C GLY A 159 9.39 17.18 -1.55
N SER A 160 10.62 16.72 -1.72
CA SER A 160 11.34 16.78 -2.98
C SER A 160 10.95 15.63 -3.91
N VAL A 161 10.98 15.87 -5.21
CA VAL A 161 10.70 14.87 -6.25
C VAL A 161 11.97 14.63 -7.06
N THR A 162 12.38 13.38 -7.18
CA THR A 162 13.45 12.95 -8.09
C THR A 162 12.91 11.89 -9.04
N SER A 163 12.86 12.18 -10.34
CA SER A 163 12.36 11.23 -11.32
C SER A 163 12.95 11.37 -12.72
N SER A 164 12.82 10.34 -13.56
CA SER A 164 13.12 10.47 -14.99
C SER A 164 11.93 11.00 -15.77
N LEU A 165 10.72 10.62 -15.40
CA LEU A 165 9.48 11.06 -16.04
C LEU A 165 8.41 11.35 -14.98
N LEU A 166 7.83 12.54 -15.06
CA LEU A 166 6.64 12.93 -14.33
C LEU A 166 5.56 13.31 -15.37
N ASP A 167 4.49 12.53 -15.45
CA ASP A 167 3.29 12.83 -16.23
C ASP A 167 2.10 13.04 -15.29
N VAL A 168 1.42 14.17 -15.41
CA VAL A 168 0.25 14.51 -14.60
C VAL A 168 -0.85 15.05 -15.50
N GLY A 169 -1.95 14.33 -15.64
CA GLY A 169 -3.02 14.70 -16.57
C GLY A 169 -3.69 16.04 -16.21
N GLY A 170 -3.90 16.31 -14.92
CA GLY A 170 -4.59 17.50 -14.44
C GLY A 170 -3.68 18.53 -13.77
N TYR A 171 -3.39 18.32 -12.48
CA TYR A 171 -2.76 19.35 -11.64
C TYR A 171 -1.54 18.84 -10.91
N PHE A 172 -0.41 19.53 -11.05
CA PHE A 172 0.79 19.26 -10.27
C PHE A 172 1.07 20.38 -9.27
N HIS A 173 1.49 20.03 -8.06
CA HIS A 173 2.00 20.96 -7.06
C HIS A 173 3.15 20.34 -6.26
N GLY A 174 4.37 20.76 -6.56
CA GLY A 174 5.56 20.43 -5.78
C GLY A 174 5.98 21.62 -4.92
N LYS A 175 6.14 21.42 -3.60
CA LYS A 175 6.71 22.46 -2.70
C LYS A 175 8.22 22.31 -2.51
N GLY A 176 8.72 21.08 -2.49
CA GLY A 176 10.14 20.78 -2.38
C GLY A 176 10.87 20.93 -3.71
N THR A 177 12.12 20.43 -3.75
CA THR A 177 12.92 20.50 -4.98
C THR A 177 12.39 19.48 -5.99
N VAL A 178 12.12 19.91 -7.23
CA VAL A 178 11.66 19.04 -8.31
C VAL A 178 12.81 18.82 -9.30
N ASN A 179 13.44 17.65 -9.21
CA ASN A 179 14.52 17.19 -10.09
C ASN A 179 13.98 16.11 -11.03
N VAL A 180 13.43 16.51 -12.18
CA VAL A 180 12.84 15.58 -13.14
C VAL A 180 13.38 15.81 -14.55
N ASN A 181 13.79 14.75 -15.25
CA ASN A 181 14.36 14.87 -16.60
C ASN A 181 13.31 15.31 -17.64
N ARG A 182 12.08 14.79 -17.54
CA ARG A 182 10.96 15.16 -18.40
C ARG A 182 9.68 15.31 -17.58
N ILE A 183 9.02 16.46 -17.73
CA ILE A 183 7.74 16.75 -17.08
C ILE A 183 6.70 16.99 -18.18
N ASN A 184 5.53 16.36 -18.04
CA ASN A 184 4.34 16.62 -18.83
C ASN A 184 3.18 16.89 -17.86
N VAL A 185 2.53 18.04 -17.99
CA VAL A 185 1.33 18.36 -17.20
C VAL A 185 0.25 18.89 -18.12
N GLY A 186 -0.86 18.15 -18.20
CA GLY A 186 -1.95 18.45 -19.14
C GLY A 186 -2.80 19.66 -18.75
N GLY A 187 -2.90 19.94 -17.45
CA GLY A 187 -3.63 21.10 -16.93
C GLY A 187 -2.70 22.17 -16.35
N THR A 188 -2.67 22.28 -15.02
CA THR A 188 -2.01 23.38 -14.30
C THR A 188 -0.81 22.87 -13.51
N PHE A 189 0.30 23.62 -13.58
CA PHE A 189 1.55 23.35 -12.88
C PHE A 189 1.88 24.48 -11.89
#